data_AF-A0A539CYR0-F1
#
_entry.id   AF-A0A539CYR0-F1
#
_cell.length_a   1.000
_cell.length_b   1.000
_cell.length_c   1.000
_cell.angle_alpha   90.00
_cell.angle_beta   90.00
_cell.angle_gamma   90.00
#
_symmetry.space_group_name_H-M   'P 1'
#
loop_
_entity.id
_entity.type
_entity.pdbx_description
1 polymer ?
#
loop_
_entity_poly.entity_id
_entity_poly.type
_entity_poly.pdbx_seq_one_letter_code
_entity_poly.pdbx_strand_id
1 'polypeptide(L)'
;MVLRAFADAHRLEIGDTVPATLYGGRRRLTVVGIALSPEHVYAIGPGQFVPDDRLFGVLWMRRSALAQAVNQDEAFNEAVVRLSRDASEPAVIARLDRLLEPYGAPGAYGRADQVSDAFVSSEIDQLATMGRVLPPVFLLVAAFLVNVVVSRLIAVQRAGIGLLKAFGYRDRDIIGHYLKLVAVIAATGVLIGGAAGIWLGRGMAELYMEYYRFPFLLFQADPADY
;
A
#
# COMPACT_ATOMS: atom_id res chain seq x y z
N MET A 1 -0.43 -26.09 9.29
CA MET A 1 -1.13 -24.79 9.33
C MET A 1 -1.46 -24.39 7.90
N VAL A 2 -2.53 -23.63 7.70
CA VAL A 2 -3.00 -23.18 6.39
C VAL A 2 -2.96 -21.65 6.34
N LEU A 3 -2.65 -21.07 5.18
CA LEU A 3 -2.74 -19.63 4.97
C LEU A 3 -4.18 -19.16 5.16
N ARG A 4 -4.38 -18.09 5.94
CA ARG A 4 -5.71 -17.54 6.24
C ARG A 4 -6.53 -17.27 4.99
N ALA A 5 -5.92 -16.69 3.96
CA ALA A 5 -6.60 -16.35 2.72
C ALA A 5 -7.27 -17.56 2.05
N PHE A 6 -6.51 -18.64 1.91
CA PHE A 6 -6.98 -19.92 1.39
C PHE A 6 -8.00 -20.61 2.31
N ALA A 7 -7.79 -20.55 3.63
CA ALA A 7 -8.69 -21.14 4.60
C ALA A 7 -10.08 -20.48 4.53
N ASP A 8 -10.16 -19.15 4.47
CA ASP A 8 -11.42 -18.42 4.39
C ASP A 8 -12.16 -18.70 3.07
N ALA A 9 -11.41 -18.73 1.94
CA ALA A 9 -11.97 -19.02 0.62
C ALA A 9 -12.60 -20.41 0.51
N HIS A 10 -12.08 -21.38 1.26
CA HIS A 10 -12.56 -22.76 1.30
C HIS A 10 -13.39 -23.09 2.54
N ARG A 11 -13.64 -22.11 3.42
CA ARG A 11 -14.30 -22.27 4.72
C ARG A 11 -13.69 -23.39 5.57
N LEU A 12 -12.36 -23.46 5.58
CA LEU A 12 -11.62 -24.45 6.35
C LEU A 12 -11.49 -24.00 7.80
N GLU A 13 -11.88 -24.88 8.71
CA GLU A 13 -11.73 -24.70 10.15
C GLU A 13 -10.62 -25.59 10.72
N ILE A 14 -10.21 -25.31 11.95
CA ILE A 14 -9.25 -26.16 12.66
C ILE A 14 -9.93 -27.50 12.96
N GLY A 15 -9.30 -28.60 12.56
CA GLY A 15 -9.85 -29.96 12.64
C GLY A 15 -10.28 -30.52 11.29
N ASP A 16 -10.48 -29.67 10.27
CA ASP A 16 -10.85 -30.13 8.94
C ASP A 16 -9.72 -30.93 8.27
N THR A 17 -10.10 -31.80 7.34
CA THR A 17 -9.15 -32.56 6.53
C THR A 17 -9.16 -32.15 5.08
N VAL A 18 -7.98 -31.84 4.54
CA VAL A 18 -7.78 -31.47 3.14
C VAL A 18 -7.09 -32.63 2.42
N PRO A 19 -7.65 -33.13 1.31
CA PRO A 19 -6.94 -34.08 0.46
C PRO A 19 -5.84 -33.34 -0.32
N ALA A 20 -4.61 -33.83 -0.21
CA ALA A 20 -3.46 -33.31 -0.95
C ALA A 20 -2.82 -34.43 -1.79
N THR A 21 -2.43 -34.10 -3.01
CA THR A 21 -1.65 -35.00 -3.86
C THR A 21 -0.19 -34.58 -3.77
N LEU A 22 0.64 -35.43 -3.17
CA LEU A 22 2.07 -35.20 -2.96
C LEU A 22 2.85 -36.30 -3.68
N TYR A 23 3.71 -35.93 -4.64
CA TYR A 23 4.52 -36.89 -5.42
C TYR A 23 3.69 -38.07 -6.00
N GLY A 24 2.50 -37.77 -6.51
CA GLY A 24 1.57 -38.75 -7.08
C GLY A 24 0.75 -39.56 -6.06
N GLY A 25 1.06 -39.47 -4.76
CA GLY A 25 0.31 -40.11 -3.68
C GLY A 25 -0.76 -39.19 -3.08
N ARG A 26 -2.00 -39.68 -2.96
CA ARG A 26 -3.08 -38.95 -2.28
C ARG A 26 -2.95 -39.14 -0.76
N ARG A 27 -2.82 -38.05 -0.02
CA ARG A 27 -2.74 -38.01 1.45
C ARG A 27 -3.83 -37.11 2.00
N ARG A 28 -4.30 -37.41 3.21
CA ARG A 28 -5.21 -36.53 3.95
C ARG A 28 -4.41 -35.75 4.98
N LEU A 29 -4.44 -34.44 4.88
CA LEU A 29 -3.81 -33.53 5.83
C LEU A 29 -4.87 -32.99 6.77
N THR A 30 -4.55 -32.88 8.07
CA THR A 30 -5.47 -32.26 9.05
C THR A 30 -5.02 -30.84 9.34
N VAL A 31 -5.97 -29.90 9.34
CA VAL A 31 -5.74 -28.49 9.64
C VAL A 31 -5.61 -28.33 11.15
N VAL A 32 -4.39 -28.05 11.63
CA VAL A 32 -4.11 -27.83 13.06
C VAL A 32 -3.98 -26.36 13.45
N GLY A 33 -4.15 -25.44 12.49
CA GLY A 33 -4.03 -24.00 12.73
C GLY A 33 -4.06 -23.18 11.45
N ILE A 34 -4.38 -21.90 11.59
CA ILE A 34 -4.44 -20.90 10.51
C ILE A 34 -3.38 -19.83 10.78
N ALA A 35 -2.58 -19.51 9.77
CA ALA A 35 -1.46 -18.57 9.87
C ALA A 35 -1.61 -17.37 8.92
N LEU A 36 -1.06 -16.24 9.34
CA LEU A 36 -0.78 -15.08 8.49
C LEU A 36 0.70 -15.07 8.15
N SER A 37 1.04 -14.67 6.93
CA SER A 37 2.39 -14.79 6.40
C SER A 37 2.81 -13.51 5.67
N PRO A 38 3.81 -12.76 6.18
CA PRO A 38 4.28 -11.52 5.56
C PRO A 38 4.84 -11.70 4.14
N GLU A 39 5.44 -12.87 3.86
CA GLU A 39 5.96 -13.26 2.54
C GLU A 39 4.85 -13.61 1.53
N HIS A 40 3.61 -13.79 2.00
CA HIS A 40 2.45 -14.23 1.21
C HIS A 40 1.26 -13.28 1.41
N VAL A 41 1.52 -11.98 1.59
CA VAL A 41 0.47 -10.95 1.57
C VAL A 41 -0.10 -10.85 0.15
N TYR A 42 0.76 -10.99 -0.87
CA TYR A 42 0.38 -11.07 -2.28
C TYR A 42 0.75 -12.46 -2.84
N ALA A 43 -0.09 -13.46 -2.55
CA ALA A 43 0.15 -14.86 -2.88
C ALA A 43 -0.22 -15.16 -4.34
N ILE A 44 0.69 -14.88 -5.28
CA ILE A 44 0.52 -15.20 -6.71
C ILE A 44 0.92 -16.66 -6.96
N GLY A 45 0.02 -17.46 -7.51
CA GLY A 45 0.32 -18.82 -7.94
C GLY A 45 1.22 -18.86 -9.20
N PRO A 46 1.96 -19.96 -9.45
CA PRO A 46 2.77 -20.10 -10.65
C PRO A 46 1.97 -19.87 -11.94
N GLY A 47 2.40 -18.90 -12.76
CA GLY A 47 1.74 -18.54 -14.02
C GLY A 47 0.52 -17.61 -13.88
N GLN A 48 0.20 -17.15 -12.67
CA GLN A 48 -0.82 -16.14 -12.43
C GLN A 48 -0.20 -14.73 -12.36
N PHE A 49 -1.02 -13.71 -12.62
CA PHE A 49 -0.61 -12.29 -12.48
C PHE A 49 -1.28 -11.60 -11.29
N VAL A 50 -2.32 -12.22 -10.73
CA VAL A 50 -3.12 -11.72 -9.61
C VAL A 50 -3.35 -12.88 -8.64
N PRO A 51 -3.33 -12.64 -7.31
CA PRO A 51 -3.66 -13.65 -6.32
C PRO A 51 -5.08 -14.20 -6.52
N ASP A 52 -5.23 -15.52 -6.39
CA ASP A 52 -6.53 -16.18 -6.32
C ASP A 52 -6.52 -17.16 -5.15
N ASP A 53 -7.15 -16.74 -4.05
CA ASP A 53 -7.25 -17.50 -2.80
C ASP A 53 -7.99 -18.85 -2.96
N ARG A 54 -8.70 -19.06 -4.08
CA ARG A 54 -9.37 -20.34 -4.39
C ARG A 54 -8.45 -21.30 -5.12
N LEU A 55 -7.51 -20.78 -5.90
CA LEU A 55 -6.63 -21.59 -6.75
C LEU A 55 -5.24 -21.80 -6.14
N PHE A 56 -4.78 -20.88 -5.31
CA PHE A 56 -3.46 -20.92 -4.70
C PHE A 56 -3.53 -20.77 -3.18
N GLY A 57 -2.78 -21.61 -2.48
CA GLY A 57 -2.72 -21.60 -1.03
C GLY A 57 -1.42 -22.17 -0.51
N VAL A 58 -0.96 -21.62 0.61
CA VAL A 58 0.28 -22.06 1.27
C VAL A 58 -0.07 -22.90 2.50
N LEU A 59 0.61 -24.04 2.60
CA LEU A 59 0.42 -25.02 3.66
C LEU A 59 1.75 -25.21 4.39
N TRP A 60 1.78 -24.95 5.69
CA TRP A 60 2.95 -25.25 6.53
C TRP A 60 2.77 -26.58 7.23
N MET A 61 3.78 -27.42 7.17
CA MET A 61 3.85 -28.67 7.91
C MET A 61 5.25 -28.89 8.47
N ARG A 62 5.40 -29.84 9.39
CA ARG A 62 6.73 -30.18 9.93
C ARG A 62 7.62 -30.69 8.80
N ARG A 63 8.86 -30.17 8.73
CA ARG A 63 9.85 -30.58 7.73
C ARG A 63 9.98 -32.10 7.61
N SER A 64 10.13 -32.80 8.74
CA SER A 64 10.25 -34.26 8.76
C SER A 64 9.03 -35.00 8.20
N ALA A 65 7.82 -34.45 8.36
CA ALA A 65 6.60 -35.04 7.81
C ALA A 65 6.48 -34.79 6.31
N LEU A 66 6.87 -33.60 5.83
CA LEU A 66 6.91 -33.30 4.40
C LEU A 66 7.97 -34.13 3.69
N ALA A 67 9.18 -34.16 4.25
CA ALA A 67 10.31 -34.93 3.76
C ALA A 67 9.97 -36.41 3.54
N GLN A 68 9.33 -37.05 4.53
CA GLN A 68 8.81 -38.42 4.39
C GLN A 68 7.70 -38.52 3.35
N ALA A 69 6.80 -37.54 3.26
CA ALA A 69 5.71 -37.55 2.29
C ALA A 69 6.18 -37.40 0.84
N VAL A 70 7.33 -36.75 0.61
CA VAL A 70 7.93 -36.53 -0.70
C VAL A 70 9.15 -37.40 -0.99
N ASN A 71 9.51 -38.30 -0.05
CA ASN A 71 10.69 -39.16 -0.11
C ASN A 71 12.00 -38.39 -0.35
N GLN A 72 12.16 -37.26 0.36
CA GLN A 72 13.35 -36.40 0.30
C GLN A 72 13.75 -35.94 1.71
N ASP A 73 14.58 -36.73 2.38
CA ASP A 73 14.92 -36.53 3.80
C ASP A 73 15.84 -35.34 4.07
N GLU A 74 16.73 -34.99 3.14
CA GLU A 74 17.74 -33.94 3.35
C GLU A 74 17.72 -32.80 2.33
N ALA A 75 16.75 -32.78 1.41
CA ALA A 75 16.62 -31.70 0.42
C ALA A 75 15.75 -30.54 0.95
N PHE A 76 15.96 -29.37 0.36
CA PHE A 76 15.12 -28.19 0.50
C PHE A 76 15.06 -27.45 -0.84
N ASN A 77 13.98 -26.72 -1.06
CA ASN A 77 13.78 -25.87 -2.24
C ASN A 77 14.14 -24.41 -1.96
N GLU A 78 14.02 -23.97 -0.71
CA GLU A 78 14.24 -22.59 -0.30
C GLU A 78 14.85 -22.53 1.10
N ALA A 79 15.74 -21.55 1.33
CA ALA A 79 16.34 -21.28 2.62
C ALA A 79 16.15 -19.80 2.96
N VAL A 80 15.49 -19.53 4.09
CA VAL A 80 15.25 -18.18 4.58
C VAL A 80 16.28 -17.86 5.66
N VAL A 81 17.03 -16.77 5.47
CA VAL A 81 18.09 -16.33 6.37
C VAL A 81 17.73 -14.98 6.98
N ARG A 82 17.90 -14.86 8.30
CA ARG A 82 17.72 -13.59 9.01
C ARG A 82 19.07 -12.94 9.28
N LEU A 83 19.22 -11.70 8.84
CA LEU A 83 20.44 -10.92 9.04
C LEU A 83 20.48 -10.30 10.45
N SER A 84 21.67 -10.18 11.03
CA SER A 84 21.89 -9.33 12.21
C SER A 84 21.89 -7.85 11.80
N ARG A 85 21.70 -6.93 12.76
CA ARG A 85 21.59 -5.49 12.46
C ARG A 85 22.81 -4.93 11.72
N ASP A 86 24.00 -5.46 12.01
CA ASP A 86 25.27 -4.98 11.46
C ASP A 86 25.77 -5.82 10.26
N ALA A 87 24.98 -6.81 9.81
CA ALA A 87 25.36 -7.64 8.68
C ALA A 87 25.17 -6.88 7.35
N SER A 88 26.16 -7.02 6.45
CA SER A 88 26.03 -6.55 5.08
C SER A 88 25.27 -7.56 4.24
N GLU A 89 24.06 -7.20 3.80
CA GLU A 89 23.22 -8.04 2.94
C GLU A 89 23.94 -8.50 1.66
N PRO A 90 24.59 -7.61 0.88
CA PRO A 90 25.36 -8.04 -0.30
C PRO A 90 26.47 -9.03 0.02
N ALA A 91 27.15 -8.88 1.15
CA ALA A 91 28.23 -9.79 1.54
C ALA A 91 27.71 -11.17 1.92
N VAL A 92 26.53 -11.24 2.56
CA VAL A 92 25.88 -12.50 2.91
C VAL A 92 25.36 -13.21 1.66
N ILE A 93 24.72 -12.49 0.75
CA ILE A 93 24.27 -13.02 -0.56
C ILE A 93 25.46 -13.65 -1.30
N ALA A 94 26.55 -12.90 -1.49
CA ALA A 94 27.74 -13.40 -2.19
C ALA A 94 28.42 -14.58 -1.47
N ARG A 95 28.22 -14.75 -0.16
CA ARG A 95 28.71 -15.91 0.58
C ARG A 95 27.81 -17.13 0.40
N LEU A 96 26.49 -16.93 0.41
CA LEU A 96 25.51 -17.98 0.18
C LEU A 96 25.60 -18.50 -1.26
N ASP A 97 25.73 -17.63 -2.24
CA ASP A 97 25.86 -18.00 -3.65
C ASP A 97 27.06 -18.93 -3.86
N ARG A 98 28.24 -18.55 -3.35
CA ARG A 98 29.44 -19.40 -3.42
C ARG A 98 29.30 -20.73 -2.67
N LEU A 99 28.51 -20.77 -1.60
CA LEU A 99 28.31 -21.99 -0.82
C LEU A 99 27.32 -22.94 -1.51
N LEU A 100 26.33 -22.38 -2.21
CA LEU A 100 25.25 -23.12 -2.85
C LEU A 100 25.47 -23.37 -4.36
N GLU A 101 26.49 -22.75 -4.95
CA GLU A 101 26.88 -22.93 -6.35
C GLU A 101 27.06 -24.42 -6.74
N PRO A 102 27.72 -25.29 -5.94
CA PRO A 102 27.84 -26.72 -6.29
C PRO A 102 26.50 -27.47 -6.33
N TYR A 103 25.45 -26.90 -5.73
CA TYR A 103 24.12 -27.47 -5.65
C TYR A 103 23.16 -26.88 -6.69
N GLY A 104 23.63 -26.00 -7.57
CA GLY A 104 22.83 -25.41 -8.65
C GLY A 104 21.79 -24.40 -8.18
N ALA A 105 22.02 -23.73 -7.04
CA ALA A 105 21.12 -22.68 -6.57
C ALA A 105 21.09 -21.49 -7.55
N PRO A 106 19.91 -20.90 -7.82
CA PRO A 106 19.74 -19.81 -8.79
C PRO A 106 20.30 -18.46 -8.31
N GLY A 107 20.75 -18.37 -7.04
CA GLY A 107 21.23 -17.15 -6.40
C GLY A 107 20.34 -16.70 -5.25
N ALA A 108 20.93 -16.11 -4.22
CA ALA A 108 20.23 -15.48 -3.10
C ALA A 108 19.81 -14.05 -3.48
N TYR A 109 18.69 -13.60 -2.92
CA TYR A 109 18.13 -12.27 -3.16
C TYR A 109 17.69 -11.61 -1.85
N GLY A 110 17.61 -10.28 -1.88
CA GLY A 110 17.25 -9.47 -0.73
C GLY A 110 15.76 -9.45 -0.45
N ARG A 111 15.34 -8.88 0.69
CA ARG A 111 13.90 -8.69 0.97
C ARG A 111 13.22 -7.84 -0.10
N ALA A 112 13.90 -6.79 -0.57
CA ALA A 112 13.36 -5.86 -1.56
C ALA A 112 13.04 -6.51 -2.93
N ASP A 113 13.71 -7.63 -3.25
CA ASP A 113 13.48 -8.38 -4.49
C ASP A 113 12.46 -9.51 -4.30
N GLN A 114 12.00 -9.75 -3.06
CA GLN A 114 10.96 -10.74 -2.79
C GLN A 114 9.63 -10.23 -3.38
N VAL A 115 8.99 -11.04 -4.21
CA VAL A 115 7.86 -10.62 -5.06
C VAL A 115 6.73 -9.94 -4.27
N SER A 116 6.34 -10.49 -3.11
CA SER A 116 5.28 -9.91 -2.27
C SER A 116 5.71 -8.58 -1.64
N ASP A 117 6.96 -8.47 -1.16
CA ASP A 117 7.49 -7.22 -0.59
C ASP A 117 7.64 -6.13 -1.66
N ALA A 118 8.19 -6.49 -2.83
CA ALA A 118 8.36 -5.59 -3.96
C ALA A 118 7.02 -5.03 -4.46
N PHE A 119 6.00 -5.89 -4.59
CA PHE A 119 4.66 -5.45 -5.02
C PHE A 119 4.02 -4.50 -4.01
N VAL A 120 4.00 -4.89 -2.74
CA VAL A 120 3.38 -4.09 -1.68
C VAL A 120 4.12 -2.76 -1.49
N SER A 121 5.46 -2.78 -1.50
CA SER A 121 6.28 -1.57 -1.37
C SER A 121 6.11 -0.64 -2.57
N SER A 122 6.13 -1.17 -3.80
CA SER A 122 5.92 -0.37 -5.01
C SER A 122 4.54 0.29 -5.03
N GLU A 123 3.50 -0.42 -4.59
CA GLU A 123 2.14 0.13 -4.49
C GLU A 123 2.08 1.25 -3.45
N ILE A 124 2.67 1.06 -2.26
CA ILE A 124 2.76 2.09 -1.22
C ILE A 124 3.54 3.31 -1.71
N ASP A 125 4.66 3.11 -2.38
CA ASP A 125 5.49 4.19 -2.93
C ASP A 125 4.75 4.96 -4.04
N GLN A 126 3.99 4.27 -4.88
CA GLN A 126 3.14 4.89 -5.90
C GLN A 126 2.04 5.74 -5.25
N LEU A 127 1.35 5.21 -4.24
CA LEU A 127 0.34 5.95 -3.49
C LEU A 127 0.92 7.17 -2.78
N ALA A 128 2.10 7.03 -2.15
CA ALA A 128 2.80 8.13 -1.50
C ALA A 128 3.23 9.20 -2.52
N THR A 129 3.68 8.79 -3.69
CA THR A 129 4.05 9.70 -4.78
C THR A 129 2.83 10.46 -5.29
N MET A 130 1.71 9.77 -5.55
CA MET A 130 0.45 10.40 -5.94
C MET A 130 -0.04 11.38 -4.88
N GLY A 131 0.04 11.00 -3.60
CA GLY A 131 -0.29 11.84 -2.45
C GLY A 131 0.55 13.12 -2.34
N ARG A 132 1.80 13.11 -2.83
CA ARG A 132 2.66 14.30 -2.84
C ARG A 132 2.51 15.16 -4.09
N VAL A 133 2.23 14.56 -5.24
CA VAL A 133 2.23 15.24 -6.54
C VAL A 133 0.87 15.82 -6.90
N LEU A 134 -0.23 15.12 -6.61
CA LEU A 134 -1.57 15.58 -7.01
C LEU A 134 -2.06 16.83 -6.24
N PRO A 135 -1.93 16.92 -4.90
CA PRO A 135 -2.42 18.08 -4.16
C PRO A 135 -1.89 19.44 -4.64
N PRO A 136 -0.58 19.66 -4.86
CA PRO A 136 -0.09 20.96 -5.34
C PRO A 136 -0.60 21.30 -6.74
N VAL A 137 -0.82 20.33 -7.62
CA VAL A 137 -1.42 20.56 -8.95
C VAL A 137 -2.85 21.08 -8.81
N PHE A 138 -3.67 20.45 -7.97
CA PHE A 138 -5.03 20.92 -7.72
C PHE A 138 -5.07 22.29 -7.04
N LEU A 139 -4.17 22.55 -6.09
CA LEU A 139 -4.03 23.88 -5.46
C LEU A 139 -3.67 24.96 -6.49
N LEU A 140 -2.77 24.66 -7.43
CA LEU A 140 -2.39 25.59 -8.50
C LEU A 140 -3.60 25.88 -9.41
N VAL A 141 -4.33 24.85 -9.84
CA VAL A 141 -5.54 25.00 -10.65
C VAL A 141 -6.60 25.81 -9.90
N ALA A 142 -6.82 25.52 -8.62
CA ALA A 142 -7.78 26.26 -7.78
C ALA A 142 -7.38 27.73 -7.62
N ALA A 143 -6.11 28.01 -7.32
CA ALA A 143 -5.58 29.36 -7.22
C ALA A 143 -5.73 30.13 -8.54
N PHE A 144 -5.46 29.47 -9.67
CA PHE A 144 -5.66 30.04 -11.00
C PHE A 144 -7.13 30.38 -11.27
N LEU A 145 -8.06 29.46 -10.98
CA LEU A 145 -9.49 29.70 -11.13
C LEU A 145 -9.98 30.86 -10.26
N VAL A 146 -9.56 30.90 -8.99
CA VAL A 146 -9.87 32.02 -8.09
C VAL A 146 -9.33 33.33 -8.66
N ASN A 147 -8.09 33.35 -9.16
CA ASN A 147 -7.52 34.54 -9.78
C ASN A 147 -8.32 35.02 -11.00
N VAL A 148 -8.74 34.11 -11.89
CA VAL A 148 -9.56 34.43 -13.06
C VAL A 148 -10.92 35.03 -12.64
N VAL A 149 -11.58 34.42 -11.65
CA VAL A 149 -12.88 34.87 -11.15
C VAL A 149 -12.77 36.24 -10.47
N VAL A 150 -11.77 36.43 -9.62
CA VAL A 150 -11.54 37.70 -8.92
C VAL A 150 -11.14 38.80 -9.90
N SER A 151 -10.27 38.50 -10.87
CA SER A 151 -9.89 39.46 -11.91
C SER A 151 -11.10 39.90 -12.73
N ARG A 152 -11.99 38.96 -13.08
CA ARG A 152 -13.26 39.27 -13.75
C ARG A 152 -14.16 40.15 -12.88
N LEU A 153 -14.27 39.84 -11.58
CA LEU A 153 -15.07 40.61 -10.64
C LEU A 153 -14.57 42.06 -10.52
N ILE A 154 -13.25 42.25 -10.39
CA ILE A 154 -12.61 43.56 -10.35
C ILE A 154 -12.86 44.34 -11.64
N ALA A 155 -12.72 43.70 -12.81
CA ALA A 155 -12.96 44.34 -14.09
C ALA A 155 -14.40 44.86 -14.24
N VAL A 156 -15.39 44.08 -13.78
CA VAL A 156 -16.80 44.47 -13.78
C VAL A 156 -17.05 45.63 -12.80
N GLN A 157 -16.41 45.60 -11.63
CA GLN A 157 -16.59 46.61 -10.57
C GLN A 157 -15.66 47.83 -10.71
N ARG A 158 -14.88 47.94 -11.80
CA ARG A 158 -13.87 49.00 -12.00
C ARG A 158 -14.40 50.42 -11.80
N ALA A 159 -15.62 50.69 -12.25
CA ALA A 159 -16.23 52.02 -12.14
C ALA A 159 -16.55 52.35 -10.67
N GLY A 160 -17.05 51.38 -9.90
CA GLY A 160 -17.26 51.50 -8.47
C GLY A 160 -15.96 51.72 -7.70
N ILE A 161 -14.91 50.98 -8.06
CA ILE A 161 -13.56 51.17 -7.48
C ILE A 161 -13.06 52.60 -7.75
N GLY A 162 -13.25 53.14 -8.96
CA GLY A 162 -12.89 54.51 -9.31
C GLY A 162 -13.62 55.56 -8.48
N LEU A 163 -14.92 55.37 -8.21
CA LEU A 163 -15.70 56.25 -7.34
C LEU A 163 -15.19 56.21 -5.89
N LEU A 164 -14.92 55.03 -5.34
CA LEU A 164 -14.38 54.88 -3.98
C LEU A 164 -13.02 55.58 -3.84
N LYS A 165 -12.13 55.44 -4.84
CA LYS A 165 -10.86 56.17 -4.87
C LYS A 165 -11.05 57.69 -4.93
N ALA A 166 -12.03 58.18 -5.70
CA ALA A 166 -12.37 59.61 -5.76
C ALA A 166 -12.89 60.15 -4.43
N PHE A 167 -13.58 59.33 -3.64
CA PHE A 167 -13.99 59.65 -2.26
C PHE A 167 -12.87 59.49 -1.21
N GLY A 168 -11.65 59.15 -1.62
CA GLY A 168 -10.46 59.14 -0.75
C GLY A 168 -10.07 57.77 -0.18
N TYR A 169 -10.69 56.67 -0.61
CA TYR A 169 -10.23 55.32 -0.23
C TYR A 169 -8.86 55.00 -0.80
N ARG A 170 -8.01 54.32 -0.01
CA ARG A 170 -6.67 53.93 -0.43
C ARG A 170 -6.70 52.58 -1.14
N ASP A 171 -5.72 52.34 -2.02
CA ASP A 171 -5.61 51.08 -2.77
C ASP A 171 -5.54 49.85 -1.86
N ARG A 172 -4.88 49.98 -0.71
CA ARG A 172 -4.79 48.94 0.31
C ARG A 172 -6.15 48.53 0.89
N ASP A 173 -7.10 49.45 1.00
CA ASP A 173 -8.43 49.17 1.55
C ASP A 173 -9.26 48.34 0.56
N ILE A 174 -9.13 48.67 -0.74
CA ILE A 174 -9.76 47.95 -1.84
C ILE A 174 -9.14 46.54 -1.99
N ILE A 175 -7.80 46.44 -1.99
CA ILE A 175 -7.10 45.15 -2.02
C ILE A 175 -7.51 44.27 -0.83
N GLY A 176 -7.56 44.84 0.37
CA GLY A 176 -7.98 44.14 1.58
C GLY A 176 -9.41 43.59 1.49
N HIS A 177 -10.34 44.31 0.85
CA HIS A 177 -11.70 43.84 0.63
C HIS A 177 -11.75 42.57 -0.25
N TYR A 178 -11.06 42.58 -1.40
CA TYR A 178 -11.02 41.41 -2.28
C TYR A 178 -10.23 40.25 -1.67
N LEU A 179 -9.15 40.52 -0.94
CA LEU A 179 -8.40 39.49 -0.21
C LEU A 179 -9.26 38.81 0.86
N LYS A 180 -10.12 39.55 1.58
CA LYS A 180 -11.07 38.95 2.52
C LYS A 180 -12.03 37.99 1.82
N LEU A 181 -12.53 38.36 0.64
CA LEU A 181 -13.41 37.49 -0.14
C LEU A 181 -12.69 36.19 -0.56
N VAL A 182 -11.44 36.30 -1.06
CA VAL A 182 -10.60 35.15 -1.38
C VAL A 182 -10.34 34.28 -0.15
N ALA A 183 -10.02 34.90 0.98
CA ALA A 183 -9.74 34.18 2.24
C ALA A 183 -10.95 33.38 2.73
N VAL A 184 -12.17 33.92 2.62
CA VAL A 184 -13.40 33.20 2.98
C VAL A 184 -13.62 31.99 2.06
N ILE A 185 -13.43 32.15 0.75
CA ILE A 185 -13.56 31.05 -0.21
C ILE A 185 -12.52 29.96 0.10
N ALA A 186 -11.25 30.35 0.32
CA ALA A 186 -10.18 29.44 0.65
C ALA A 186 -10.44 28.69 1.97
N ALA A 187 -10.84 29.40 3.03
CA ALA A 187 -11.15 28.79 4.32
C ALA A 187 -12.30 27.78 4.22
N THR A 188 -13.35 28.12 3.47
CA THR A 188 -14.49 27.22 3.26
C THR A 188 -14.06 25.99 2.44
N GLY A 189 -13.21 26.19 1.42
CA GLY A 189 -12.63 25.11 0.63
C GLY A 189 -11.77 24.16 1.46
N VAL A 190 -10.92 24.69 2.34
CA VAL A 190 -10.09 23.89 3.26
C VAL A 190 -10.94 23.08 4.23
N LEU A 191 -11.98 23.69 4.82
CA LEU A 191 -12.88 22.98 5.74
C LEU A 191 -13.62 21.83 5.06
N ILE A 192 -14.23 22.08 3.90
CA ILE A 192 -14.99 21.06 3.16
C ILE A 192 -14.05 19.99 2.60
N GLY A 193 -12.95 20.41 1.96
CA GLY A 193 -11.96 19.52 1.37
C GLY A 193 -11.27 18.65 2.41
N GLY A 194 -10.90 19.22 3.56
CA GLY A 194 -10.31 18.48 4.68
C GLY A 194 -11.28 17.45 5.26
N ALA A 195 -12.53 17.85 5.52
CA ALA A 195 -13.55 16.93 6.05
C ALA A 195 -13.85 15.78 5.07
N ALA A 196 -14.05 16.10 3.79
CA ALA A 196 -14.29 15.10 2.75
C ALA A 196 -13.07 14.19 2.53
N GLY A 197 -11.86 14.76 2.55
CA GLY A 197 -10.60 14.03 2.41
C GLY A 197 -10.38 13.05 3.55
N ILE A 198 -10.63 13.45 4.80
CA ILE A 198 -10.56 12.55 5.96
C ILE A 198 -11.58 11.42 5.85
N TRP A 199 -12.81 11.74 5.43
CA TRP A 199 -13.87 10.75 5.27
C TRP A 199 -13.54 9.72 4.19
N LEU A 200 -13.12 10.17 3.00
CA LEU A 200 -12.70 9.29 1.90
C LEU A 200 -11.43 8.51 2.23
N GLY A 201 -10.45 9.14 2.90
CA GLY A 201 -9.21 8.51 3.32
C GLY A 201 -9.44 7.35 4.29
N ARG A 202 -10.37 7.51 5.24
CA ARG A 202 -10.80 6.41 6.12
C ARG A 202 -11.45 5.27 5.35
N GLY A 203 -12.38 5.58 4.42
CA GLY A 203 -13.01 4.55 3.59
C GLY A 203 -12.01 3.78 2.71
N MET A 204 -11.02 4.48 2.16
CA MET A 204 -9.92 3.84 1.41
C MET A 204 -9.05 2.96 2.31
N ALA A 205 -8.72 3.41 3.53
CA ALA A 205 -7.96 2.62 4.48
C ALA A 205 -8.70 1.33 4.86
N GLU A 206 -10.03 1.40 5.06
CA GLU A 206 -10.88 0.23 5.31
C GLU A 206 -10.84 -0.77 4.14
N LEU A 207 -10.97 -0.28 2.91
CA LEU A 207 -10.87 -1.12 1.70
C LEU A 207 -9.49 -1.79 1.57
N TYR A 208 -8.40 -1.06 1.84
CA TYR A 208 -7.05 -1.63 1.81
C TYR A 208 -6.82 -2.66 2.92
N MET A 209 -7.38 -2.43 4.12
CA MET A 209 -7.32 -3.42 5.20
C MET A 209 -8.04 -4.72 4.82
N GLU A 210 -9.19 -4.63 4.15
CA GLU A 210 -9.92 -5.80 3.66
C GLU A 210 -9.16 -6.52 2.55
N TYR A 211 -8.64 -5.78 1.57
CA TYR A 211 -7.95 -6.34 0.42
C TYR A 211 -6.60 -6.99 0.77
N TYR A 212 -5.73 -6.28 1.49
CA TYR A 212 -4.40 -6.78 1.88
C TYR A 212 -4.42 -7.59 3.17
N ARG A 213 -5.56 -7.66 3.87
CA ARG A 213 -5.75 -8.40 5.13
C ARG A 213 -4.71 -8.03 6.19
N PHE A 214 -4.30 -6.77 6.25
CA PHE A 214 -3.39 -6.29 7.29
C PHE A 214 -4.07 -6.38 8.67
N PRO A 215 -3.40 -6.90 9.71
CA PRO A 215 -4.00 -7.04 11.05
C PRO A 215 -4.30 -5.70 11.71
N PHE A 216 -3.64 -4.61 11.29
CA PHE A 216 -3.94 -3.24 11.65
C PHE A 216 -3.33 -2.29 10.60
N LEU A 217 -4.06 -1.26 10.22
CA LEU A 217 -3.53 -0.11 9.49
C LEU A 217 -4.02 1.14 10.23
N LEU A 218 -3.10 1.80 10.94
CA LEU A 218 -3.43 3.00 11.68
C LEU A 218 -3.47 4.17 10.68
N PHE A 219 -4.68 4.55 10.28
CA PHE A 219 -4.88 5.81 9.58
C PHE A 219 -4.55 6.96 10.54
N GLN A 220 -3.38 7.57 10.36
CA GLN A 220 -3.02 8.84 10.98
C GLN A 220 -3.07 9.92 9.91
N ALA A 221 -4.01 10.86 10.06
CA ALA A 221 -3.95 12.12 9.33
C ALA A 221 -2.85 12.97 9.99
N ASP A 222 -1.70 13.10 9.34
CA ASP A 222 -0.62 13.96 9.82
C ASP A 222 -1.01 15.43 9.53
N PRO A 223 -0.97 16.33 10.53
CA PRO A 223 -1.17 17.76 10.30
C PRO A 223 -0.18 18.38 9.29
N ALA A 224 0.94 17.72 9.00
CA ALA A 224 1.93 18.17 8.02
C ALA A 224 1.50 17.98 6.54
N ASP A 225 0.44 17.21 6.28
CA ASP A 225 -0.07 16.93 4.92
C ASP A 225 -1.14 17.95 4.44
N TYR A 226 -1.44 18.98 5.26
CA TYR A 226 -2.44 20.04 4.98
C TYR A 226 -1.83 21.44 4.87
#